data_AF-A0A1Z4MZU8-F1
#
_entry.id   AF-A0A1Z4MZU8-F1
#
_cell.length_a   1.000
_cell.length_b   1.000
_cell.length_c   1.000
_cell.angle_alpha   90.00
_cell.angle_beta   90.00
_cell.angle_gamma   90.00
#
_symmetry.space_group_name_H-M   'P 1'
#
loop_
_entity.id
_entity.type
_entity.pdbx_description
1 polymer ?
#
loop_
_entity_poly.entity_id
_entity_poly.type
_entity_poly.pdbx_seq_one_letter_code
_entity_poly.pdbx_strand_id
1 'polypeptide(L)'
;MKNINFVTLVTELFGILNKERTSIYYLYKKPREALVMSIQEKSRAIMARQYQEVKKRQQSMLMRSAQELGLPEEMSHYWNPIQGKVDQDARAIYGSSHAGMS
;
A
#
# COMPACT_ATOMS: atom_id res chain seq x y z
N MET A 1 -13.61 -54.58 -6.81
CA MET A 1 -13.74 -53.97 -5.46
C MET A 1 -12.33 -53.73 -4.94
N LYS A 2 -11.91 -52.47 -4.75
CA LYS A 2 -10.54 -52.17 -4.27
C LYS A 2 -10.49 -52.44 -2.77
N ASN A 3 -9.65 -53.39 -2.37
CA ASN A 3 -9.43 -53.75 -0.97
C ASN A 3 -8.55 -52.65 -0.34
N ILE A 4 -9.16 -51.68 0.32
CA ILE A 4 -8.46 -50.55 0.94
C ILE A 4 -7.89 -51.05 2.26
N ASN A 5 -6.57 -51.20 2.33
CA ASN A 5 -5.86 -51.61 3.54
C ASN A 5 -6.06 -50.55 4.64
N PHE A 6 -6.54 -50.99 5.81
CA PHE A 6 -6.78 -50.15 6.99
C PHE A 6 -5.55 -49.33 7.40
N VAL A 7 -4.36 -49.90 7.27
CA VAL A 7 -3.08 -49.23 7.53
C VAL A 7 -2.90 -48.00 6.64
N THR A 8 -3.27 -48.09 5.36
CA THR A 8 -3.16 -47.00 4.39
C THR A 8 -4.11 -45.85 4.74
N LEU A 9 -5.33 -46.19 5.16
CA LEU A 9 -6.35 -45.20 5.55
C LEU A 9 -5.95 -44.42 6.81
N VAL A 10 -5.35 -45.09 7.80
CA VAL A 10 -4.87 -44.47 9.04
C VAL A 10 -3.68 -43.54 8.77
N THR A 11 -2.74 -43.93 7.91
CA THR A 11 -1.62 -43.06 7.53
C THR A 11 -2.05 -41.82 6.75
N GLU A 12 -3.04 -41.95 5.86
CA GLU A 12 -3.57 -40.81 5.10
C GLU A 12 -4.32 -39.83 6.01
N LEU A 13 -5.16 -40.34 6.92
CA LEU A 13 -5.86 -39.50 7.90
C LEU A 13 -4.90 -38.78 8.85
N PHE A 14 -3.84 -39.44 9.32
CA PHE A 14 -2.82 -38.82 10.17
C PHE A 14 -2.02 -37.74 9.42
N GLY A 15 -1.74 -37.96 8.13
CA GLY A 15 -1.10 -36.97 7.26
C GLY A 15 -1.97 -35.72 7.03
N ILE A 16 -3.28 -35.91 6.80
CA ILE A 16 -4.24 -34.81 6.62
C ILE A 16 -4.39 -33.99 7.90
N LEU A 17 -4.54 -34.65 9.06
CA LEU A 17 -4.66 -33.98 10.36
C LEU A 17 -3.41 -33.17 10.74
N ASN A 18 -2.21 -33.61 10.36
CA ASN A 18 -0.96 -32.86 10.61
C ASN A 18 -0.78 -31.67 9.66
N LYS A 19 -1.26 -31.78 8.41
CA LYS A 19 -1.23 -30.71 7.41
C LYS A 19 -2.18 -29.56 7.76
N GLU A 20 -3.37 -29.90 8.27
CA GLU A 20 -4.34 -28.92 8.79
C GLU A 20 -3.81 -28.23 10.05
N ARG A 21 -3.18 -28.98 10.98
CA ARG A 21 -2.58 -28.40 12.19
C ARG A 21 -1.48 -27.39 11.86
N THR A 22 -0.56 -27.71 10.95
CA THR A 22 0.47 -26.74 10.55
C THR A 22 -0.14 -25.48 9.93
N SER A 23 -1.17 -25.61 9.09
CA SER A 23 -1.87 -24.47 8.48
C SER A 23 -2.50 -23.51 9.51
N ILE A 24 -3.19 -24.03 10.53
CA ILE A 24 -3.79 -23.20 11.58
C ILE A 24 -2.74 -22.50 12.47
N TYR A 25 -1.58 -23.12 12.71
CA TYR A 25 -0.49 -22.50 13.47
C TYR A 25 0.12 -21.30 12.74
N TYR A 26 0.16 -21.31 11.41
CA TYR A 26 0.59 -20.13 10.63
C TYR A 26 -0.48 -19.04 10.52
N LEU A 27 -1.77 -19.41 10.55
CA LEU A 27 -2.89 -18.45 10.52
C LEU A 27 -3.08 -17.69 11.85
N TYR A 28 -2.82 -18.32 13.00
CA TYR A 28 -2.97 -17.71 14.33
C TYR A 28 -1.70 -17.04 14.88
N LYS A 29 -0.56 -17.18 14.19
CA LYS A 29 0.72 -16.57 14.57
C LYS A 29 1.05 -15.35 13.70
N LYS A 30 0.05 -14.53 13.37
CA LYS A 30 0.29 -13.16 12.90
C LYS A 30 0.37 -12.27 14.15
N PRO A 31 1.56 -11.78 14.55
CA PRO A 31 1.73 -11.10 15.83
C PRO A 31 0.87 -9.83 15.85
N ARG A 32 0.15 -9.60 16.97
CA ARG A 32 -0.60 -8.36 17.21
C ARG A 32 0.26 -7.10 17.16
N GLU A 33 1.59 -7.25 17.18
CA GLU A 33 2.57 -6.21 16.93
C GLU A 33 2.51 -5.66 15.49
N ALA A 34 2.05 -6.45 14.51
CA ALA A 34 1.82 -5.98 13.15
C ALA A 34 0.65 -4.98 13.04
N LEU A 35 -0.21 -4.89 14.07
CA LEU A 35 -1.33 -3.95 14.13
C LEU A 35 -0.96 -2.63 14.83
N VAL A 36 0.09 -2.65 15.66
CA VAL A 36 0.61 -1.44 16.31
C VAL A 36 1.75 -0.90 15.46
N MET A 37 1.43 -0.15 14.41
CA MET A 37 2.44 0.66 13.73
C MET A 37 3.17 1.51 14.77
N SER A 38 4.49 1.38 14.79
CA SER A 38 5.35 2.23 15.61
C SER A 38 5.14 3.71 15.26
N ILE A 39 5.47 4.61 16.18
CA ILE A 39 5.39 6.06 15.93
C ILE A 39 6.21 6.45 14.69
N GLN A 40 7.35 5.78 14.46
CA GLN A 40 8.19 5.99 13.29
C GLN A 40 7.53 5.49 11.99
N GLU A 41 6.84 4.35 12.01
CA GLU A 41 6.08 3.89 10.84
C GLU A 41 4.89 4.79 10.55
N LYS A 42 4.21 5.28 11.59
CA LYS A 42 3.14 6.28 11.45
C LYS A 42 3.65 7.57 10.81
N SER A 43 4.79 8.09 11.28
CA SER A 43 5.36 9.30 10.70
C SER A 43 5.76 9.09 9.24
N ARG A 44 6.39 7.95 8.90
CA ARG A 44 6.71 7.59 7.51
C ARG A 44 5.46 7.50 6.63
N ALA A 45 4.40 6.86 7.12
CA ALA A 45 3.14 6.73 6.38
C ALA A 45 2.48 8.09 6.13
N ILE A 46 2.47 9.00 7.12
CA ILE A 46 1.95 10.36 6.97
C ILE A 46 2.75 11.13 5.92
N MET A 47 4.10 11.08 6.00
CA MET A 47 4.96 11.78 5.05
C MET A 47 4.79 11.23 3.62
N ALA A 48 4.73 9.91 3.45
CA ALA A 48 4.48 9.28 2.16
C ALA A 48 3.10 9.66 1.60
N ARG A 49 2.06 9.69 2.44
CA ARG A 49 0.73 10.15 2.04
C ARG A 49 0.75 11.60 1.58
N GLN A 50 1.35 12.50 2.36
CA GLN A 50 1.46 13.92 2.00
C GLN A 50 2.19 14.13 0.68
N TYR A 51 3.26 13.38 0.44
CA TYR A 51 3.98 13.38 -0.84
C TYR A 51 3.04 13.03 -2.01
N GLN A 52 2.27 11.94 -1.88
CA GLN A 52 1.35 11.51 -2.93
C GLN A 52 0.23 12.52 -3.17
N GLU A 53 -0.28 13.15 -2.12
CA GLU A 53 -1.31 14.17 -2.22
C GLU A 53 -0.84 15.41 -2.99
N VAL A 54 0.37 15.91 -2.69
CA VAL A 54 0.97 17.01 -3.44
C VAL A 54 1.15 16.65 -4.92
N LYS A 55 1.69 15.45 -5.19
CA LYS A 55 1.89 14.96 -6.56
C LYS A 55 0.57 14.93 -7.34
N LYS A 56 -0.48 14.32 -6.77
CA LYS A 56 -1.80 14.21 -7.41
C LYS A 56 -2.40 15.57 -7.73
N ARG A 57 -2.30 16.55 -6.82
CA ARG A 57 -2.81 17.90 -7.04
C ARG A 57 -2.06 18.61 -8.16
N GLN A 58 -0.73 18.54 -8.16
CA GLN A 58 0.06 19.14 -9.24
C GLN A 58 -0.25 18.50 -10.59
N GLN A 59 -0.36 17.17 -10.66
CA GLN A 59 -0.73 16.48 -11.89
C GLN A 59 -2.12 16.87 -12.39
N SER A 60 -3.12 16.97 -11.50
CA SER A 60 -4.47 17.41 -11.85
C SER A 60 -4.48 18.85 -12.42
N MET A 61 -3.73 19.76 -11.80
CA MET A 61 -3.58 21.13 -12.30
C MET A 61 -2.89 21.17 -13.67
N LEU A 62 -1.83 20.39 -13.86
CA LEU A 62 -1.13 20.28 -15.14
C LEU A 62 -2.03 19.69 -16.24
N MET A 63 -2.80 18.63 -15.94
CA MET A 63 -3.78 18.06 -16.87
C MET A 63 -4.77 19.11 -17.34
N ARG A 64 -5.34 19.86 -16.38
CA ARG A 64 -6.32 20.89 -16.69
C ARG A 64 -5.72 22.00 -17.55
N SER A 65 -4.55 22.51 -17.19
CA SER A 65 -3.88 23.56 -17.96
C SER A 65 -3.44 23.08 -19.35
N ALA A 66 -2.99 21.82 -19.47
CA ALA A 66 -2.66 21.24 -20.77
C ALA A 66 -3.90 21.17 -21.66
N GLN A 67 -5.04 20.72 -21.13
CA GLN A 67 -6.31 20.69 -21.86
C GLN A 67 -6.77 22.10 -22.28
N GLU A 68 -6.66 23.09 -21.40
CA GLU A 68 -7.04 24.49 -21.70
C GLU A 68 -6.19 25.10 -22.82
N LEU A 69 -4.92 24.71 -22.92
CA LEU A 69 -3.98 25.19 -23.94
C LEU A 69 -3.92 24.32 -25.20
N GLY A 70 -4.72 23.24 -25.26
CA GLY A 70 -4.67 22.27 -26.36
C GLY A 70 -3.34 21.51 -26.45
N LEU A 71 -2.61 21.41 -25.34
CA LEU A 71 -1.33 20.72 -25.26
C LEU A 71 -1.51 19.19 -25.13
N PRO A 72 -0.49 18.41 -25.53
CA PRO A 72 -0.52 16.96 -25.43
C PRO A 72 -0.68 16.47 -23.98
N GLU A 73 -1.36 15.35 -23.80
CA GLU A 73 -1.61 14.75 -22.47
C GLU A 73 -0.31 14.37 -21.74
N GLU A 74 0.78 14.16 -22.48
CA GLU A 74 2.12 13.87 -21.98
C GLU A 74 2.63 14.95 -20.99
N MET A 75 2.15 16.19 -21.12
CA MET A 75 2.47 17.28 -20.19
C MET A 75 1.96 17.03 -18.77
N SER A 76 0.88 16.25 -18.63
CA SER A 76 0.35 15.85 -17.32
C SER A 76 1.25 14.89 -16.55
N HIS A 77 2.10 14.16 -17.28
CA HIS A 77 3.05 13.21 -16.73
C HIS A 77 4.40 13.86 -16.40
N TYR A 78 4.58 15.14 -16.75
CA TYR A 78 5.77 15.89 -16.41
C TYR A 78 5.82 16.17 -14.90
N TRP A 79 6.50 15.28 -14.18
CA TRP A 79 6.78 15.40 -12.76
C TRP A 79 8.27 15.20 -12.52
N ASN A 80 8.99 16.29 -12.24
CA ASN A 80 10.44 16.27 -12.00
C ASN A 80 10.77 16.67 -10.55
N PRO A 81 10.72 15.73 -9.58
CA PRO A 81 11.10 16.01 -8.21
C PRO A 81 12.62 16.07 -8.10
N ILE A 82 13.16 17.19 -7.62
CA ILE A 82 14.60 17.34 -7.38
C ILE A 82 15.01 16.34 -6.30
N GLN A 83 15.87 15.37 -6.66
CA GLN A 83 16.40 14.33 -5.77
C GLN A 83 15.32 13.47 -5.08
N GLY A 84 14.15 13.32 -5.71
CA GLY A 84 13.03 12.55 -5.15
C GLY A 84 12.33 13.24 -3.97
N LYS A 85 12.70 14.47 -3.62
CA LYS A 85 12.02 15.30 -2.62
C LYS A 85 10.96 16.15 -3.31
N VAL A 86 9.88 16.43 -2.57
CA VAL A 86 8.93 17.47 -2.98
C VAL A 86 9.60 18.82 -2.74
N ASP A 87 9.56 19.67 -3.75
CA ASP A 87 10.04 21.05 -3.65
C ASP A 87 9.27 21.81 -2.56
N GLN A 88 9.95 22.70 -1.84
CA GLN A 88 9.34 23.41 -0.70
C GLN A 88 8.17 24.28 -1.17
N ASP A 89 8.30 24.91 -2.33
CA ASP A 89 7.25 25.73 -2.94
C ASP A 89 6.06 24.88 -3.38
N ALA A 90 6.32 23.72 -3.99
CA ALA A 90 5.28 22.75 -4.33
C ALA A 90 4.52 22.26 -3.08
N ARG A 91 5.21 22.07 -1.95
CA ARG A 91 4.57 21.72 -0.68
C ARG A 91 3.74 22.88 -0.12
N ALA A 92 4.19 24.13 -0.26
CA ALA A 92 3.46 25.29 0.22
C ALA A 92 2.17 25.55 -0.60
N ILE A 93 2.23 25.36 -1.92
CA ILE A 93 1.12 25.63 -2.85
C ILE A 93 0.13 24.47 -2.93
N TYR A 94 0.62 23.22 -2.96
CA TYR A 94 -0.23 22.02 -3.16
C TYR A 94 -0.38 21.16 -1.90
N GLY A 95 0.28 21.53 -0.80
CA GLY A 95 0.12 20.88 0.51
C GLY A 95 -1.30 21.03 1.04
N SER A 96 -1.61 20.30 2.13
CA SER A 96 -2.90 20.51 2.80
C SER A 96 -2.94 21.91 3.40
N SER A 97 -3.87 22.74 2.94
CA SER A 97 -4.09 24.07 3.50
C SER A 97 -4.45 23.98 4.98
N HIS A 98 -3.89 24.87 5.80
CA HIS A 98 -4.22 25.00 7.23
C HIS A 98 -5.68 25.42 7.48
N ALA A 99 -6.44 25.75 6.43
CA ALA A 99 -7.82 26.22 6.49
C ALA A 99 -8.84 25.18 7.01
N GLY A 100 -8.44 23.90 7.13
CA GLY A 100 -9.28 22.84 7.70
C GLY A 100 -9.09 22.56 9.20
N MET A 101 -8.27 23.36 9.90
CA MET A 101 -8.00 23.21 11.35
C MET A 101 -8.79 24.22 12.21
N SER A 102 -10.06 24.45 11.88
CA SER A 102 -11.01 25.20 12.71
C SER A 102 -11.99 24.28 13.41
#